data_AF-M3JZ07-F1
#
_entry.id   AF-M3JZ07-F1
#
_cell.length_a   1.000
_cell.length_b   1.000
_cell.length_c   1.000
_cell.angle_alpha   90.00
_cell.angle_beta   90.00
_cell.angle_gamma   90.00
#
_symmetry.space_group_name_H-M   'P 1'
#
loop_
_entity.id
_entity.type
_entity.pdbx_description
1 polymer ?
#
loop_
_entity_poly.entity_id
_entity_poly.type
_entity_poly.pdbx_seq_one_letter_code
_entity_poly.pdbx_strand_id
1 'polypeptide(L)' 'MSYLIKIREIIGHKHERNIFYLQVVFIDGSIRYVSYENVMKLHADMATKYLKENGFKL' A
#
# COMPACT_ATOMS: atom_id res chain seq x y z
N MET A 1 -8.24 -14.03 -15.00
CA MET A 1 -8.34 -14.33 -13.56
C MET A 1 -7.72 -13.15 -12.80
N SER A 2 -8.52 -12.18 -12.35
CA SER A 2 -7.99 -11.06 -11.56
C SER A 2 -8.00 -11.42 -10.09
N TYR A 3 -6.82 -11.59 -9.49
CA TYR A 3 -6.69 -11.65 -8.04
C TYR A 3 -7.13 -10.29 -7.47
N LEU A 4 -8.36 -10.23 -6.97
CA LEU A 4 -8.86 -9.09 -6.19
C LEU A 4 -8.12 -9.08 -4.85
N ILE A 5 -6.93 -8.48 -4.86
CA ILE A 5 -6.18 -8.17 -3.65
C ILE A 5 -7.06 -7.23 -2.84
N LYS A 6 -7.62 -7.66 -1.70
CA LYS A 6 -8.45 -6.83 -0.82
C LYS A 6 -7.64 -6.39 0.41
N ILE A 7 -7.24 -5.12 0.41
CA ILE A 7 -6.47 -4.51 1.49
C ILE A 7 -7.44 -3.91 2.51
N ARG A 8 -7.16 -4.13 3.80
CA ARG A 8 -7.91 -3.58 4.93
C ARG A 8 -7.36 -2.20 5.33
N GLU A 9 -6.04 -2.10 5.46
CA GLU A 9 -5.37 -0.85 5.85
C GLU A 9 -3.88 -0.86 5.45
N ILE A 10 -3.30 0.33 5.33
CA ILE A 10 -1.86 0.52 5.15
C ILE A 10 -1.31 1.01 6.48
N ILE A 11 -0.42 0.23 7.09
CA ILE A 11 0.10 0.49 8.44
C ILE A 11 1.51 1.04 8.44
N GLY A 12 2.19 1.01 7.30
CA GLY A 12 3.59 1.37 7.23
C GLY A 12 4.11 1.45 5.81
N HIS A 13 5.37 1.85 5.69
CA HIS A 13 6.10 1.82 4.44
C HIS A 13 7.56 1.43 4.69
N LYS A 14 8.22 0.94 3.65
CA LYS A 14 9.64 0.64 3.63
C LYS A 14 10.21 1.09 2.30
N HIS A 15 11.38 1.72 2.34
CA HIS A 15 12.12 2.08 1.13
C HIS A 15 13.29 1.12 0.98
N GLU A 16 13.35 0.36 -0.10
CA GLU A 16 14.47 -0.56 -0.36
C GLU A 16 14.93 -0.40 -1.82
N ARG A 17 16.23 -0.08 -2.00
CA ARG A 17 16.87 0.04 -3.32
C ARG A 17 16.07 0.90 -4.31
N ASN A 18 15.62 2.07 -3.88
CA ASN A 18 14.83 3.03 -4.68
C ASN A 18 13.40 2.58 -5.01
N ILE A 19 12.92 1.48 -4.41
CA ILE A 19 11.55 1.00 -4.55
C ILE A 19 10.79 1.25 -3.25
N PHE A 20 9.68 1.97 -3.36
CA PHE A 20 8.79 2.25 -2.24
C PHE A 20 7.78 1.11 -2.06
N TYR A 21 7.84 0.46 -0.91
CA TYR A 21 6.92 -0.60 -0.50
C TYR A 21 6.00 -0.09 0.59
N LEU A 22 4.72 -0.42 0.49
CA LEU A 22 3.74 -0.20 1.53
C LEU A 22 3.52 -1.50 2.31
N GLN A 23 3.53 -1.40 3.63
CA GLN A 23 3.12 -2.46 4.51
C GLN A 23 1.61 -2.43 4.64
N VAL A 24 0.96 -3.47 4.13
CA VAL A 24 -0.49 -3.54 4.04
C VAL A 24 -1.02 -4.71 4.85
N VAL A 25 -2.13 -4.48 5.54
CA VAL A 25 -2.90 -5.52 6.23
C VAL A 25 -4.02 -5.93 5.29
N PHE A 26 -4.13 -7.21 4.99
CA PHE A 26 -5.22 -7.77 4.19
C PHE A 26 -6.44 -8.05 5.06
N ILE A 27 -7.59 -8.26 4.41
CA ILE A 27 -8.84 -8.59 5.13
C ILE A 27 -8.72 -9.92 5.90
N ASP A 28 -7.87 -10.84 5.44
CA ASP A 28 -7.58 -12.10 6.15
C ASP A 28 -6.69 -11.91 7.39
N GLY A 29 -6.27 -10.68 7.70
CA GLY A 29 -5.39 -10.34 8.81
C GLY A 29 -3.90 -10.54 8.51
N SER A 30 -3.54 -11.03 7.32
CA SER A 30 -2.14 -11.18 6.94
C SER A 30 -1.52 -9.80 6.65
N ILE A 31 -0.22 -9.67 6.96
CA ILE A 31 0.53 -8.43 6.74
C ILE A 31 1.62 -8.73 5.72
N ARG A 32 1.67 -7.98 4.61
CA ARG A 32 2.75 -8.11 3.62
C ARG A 32 3.20 -6.76 3.12
N TYR A 33 4.41 -6.74 2.57
CA TYR A 33 4.91 -5.60 1.81
C TYR A 33 4.49 -5.73 0.36
N VAL A 34 3.85 -4.68 -0.15
CA VAL A 34 3.42 -4.59 -1.55
C VAL A 34 4.03 -3.32 -2.13
N SER A 35 4.57 -3.39 -3.34
CA SER A 35 5.09 -2.21 -4.03
C SER A 35 4.00 -1.14 -4.13
N TYR A 36 4.36 0.10 -3.81
CA TYR A 36 3.46 1.25 -3.91
C TYR A 36 2.74 1.32 -5.25
N GLU A 37 3.43 1.07 -6.36
CA GLU A 37 2.83 1.09 -7.70
C GLU A 37 1.66 0.12 -7.85
N ASN A 38 1.74 -1.07 -7.23
CA ASN A 38 0.66 -2.06 -7.27
C ASN A 38 -0.50 -1.65 -6.37
N VAL A 39 -0.21 -1.07 -5.20
CA VAL A 39 -1.25 -0.52 -4.31
C VAL A 39 -1.92 0.68 -4.97
N MET A 40 -1.18 1.53 -5.66
CA MET A 40 -1.70 2.67 -6.42
C MET A 40 -2.63 2.23 -7.55
N LYS A 41 -2.28 1.16 -8.28
CA LYS A 41 -3.10 0.63 -9.38
C LYS A 41 -4.41 -0.01 -8.91
N LEU A 42 -4.40 -0.66 -7.74
CA LEU A 42 -5.54 -1.45 -7.25
C LEU A 42 -6.37 -0.72 -6.18
N HIS A 43 -5.73 0.14 -5.39
CA HIS A 43 -6.27 0.82 -4.20
C HIS A 43 -5.72 2.27 -4.12
N ALA A 44 -5.86 3.02 -5.20
CA ALA A 44 -5.37 4.40 -5.32
C ALA A 44 -5.82 5.29 -4.16
N ASP A 45 -7.08 5.19 -3.75
CA ASP A 45 -7.65 5.98 -2.64
C ASP A 45 -6.93 5.72 -1.32
N MET A 46 -6.62 4.45 -1.00
CA MET A 46 -5.91 4.09 0.24
C MET A 46 -4.47 4.58 0.19
N ALA A 47 -3.77 4.36 -0.92
CA ALA A 47 -2.39 4.84 -1.09
C ALA A 47 -2.32 6.36 -0.96
N THR A 48 -3.22 7.09 -1.63
CA THR A 48 -3.30 8.55 -1.58
C THR A 48 -3.63 9.05 -0.18
N LYS A 49 -4.60 8.41 0.50
CA LYS A 49 -4.95 8.74 1.88
C LYS A 49 -3.73 8.57 2.81
N TYR A 50 -3.04 7.44 2.72
CA TYR A 50 -1.85 7.17 3.52
C TYR A 50 -0.74 8.21 3.28
N LEU A 51 -0.46 8.56 2.03
CA LEU A 51 0.53 9.61 1.71
C LEU A 51 0.13 10.98 2.25
N LYS A 52 -1.15 11.35 2.11
CA LYS A 52 -1.68 12.63 2.60
C LYS A 52 -1.61 12.72 4.13
N GLU A 53 -1.94 11.64 4.83
CA GLU A 53 -1.86 11.56 6.30
C GLU A 53 -0.41 11.56 6.81
N ASN A 54 0.53 10.99 6.05
CA ASN A 54 1.95 10.93 6.43
C ASN A 54 2.78 12.12 5.91
N GLY A 55 2.14 13.14 5.32
CA GLY A 55 2.82 14.38 4.91
C GLY A 55 3.75 14.25 3.71
N PHE A 56 3.64 13.18 2.92
CA PHE A 56 4.38 13.07 1.67
C PHE A 56 3.79 14.03 0.63
N LYS A 57 4.52 15.12 0.34
CA LYS A 57 4.29 15.94 -0.85
C LYS A 57 4.74 15.13 -2.07
N LEU A 58 3.78 14.71 -2.89
CA LEU A 58 4.02 14.31 -4.28
C LEU A 58 4.60 15.49 -5.06
#